data_AF-A0A7W0IZ99-F1
#
_entry.id   AF-A0A7W0IZ99-F1
#
_cell.length_a   1.000
_cell.length_b   1.000
_cell.length_c   1.000
_cell.angle_alpha   90.00
_cell.angle_beta   90.00
_cell.angle_gamma   90.00
#
_symmetry.space_group_name_H-M   'P 1'
#
loop_
_entity.id
_entity.type
_entity.pdbx_description
1 polymer ?
#
loop_
_entity_poly.entity_id
_entity_poly.type
_entity_poly.pdbx_seq_one_letter_code
_entity_poly.pdbx_strand_id
1 'polypeptide(L)'
;MPVYDHLCKSCETVTESIQPINKKSIKCPHCGKRAVRIISCNGVYTGNDDATWLKSVRDVVEKNSGKPHAEEFLKNPTRTNLKNWMEKENLRNLEPGEGNRDPTPWKPDARFTDKLRQKHMERNAISIYR
;
A
#
# COMPACT_ATOMS: atom_id res chain seq x y z
N MET A 1 -14.29 -35.33 -5.80
CA MET A 1 -14.52 -35.34 -4.33
C MET A 1 -13.52 -34.41 -3.68
N PRO A 2 -13.92 -33.51 -2.76
CA PRO A 2 -13.03 -32.57 -2.10
C PRO A 2 -12.10 -33.24 -1.07
N VAL A 3 -10.94 -32.61 -0.84
CA VAL A 3 -9.98 -32.96 0.22
C VAL A 3 -10.31 -32.16 1.47
N TYR A 4 -10.28 -32.80 2.64
CA TYR A 4 -10.51 -32.16 3.92
C TYR A 4 -9.52 -32.61 4.99
N ASP A 5 -9.16 -31.67 5.86
CA ASP A 5 -8.37 -31.92 7.05
C ASP A 5 -9.25 -32.42 8.19
N HIS A 6 -8.76 -33.41 8.93
CA HIS A 6 -9.44 -33.97 10.09
C HIS A 6 -8.51 -34.00 11.29
N LEU A 7 -8.94 -33.42 12.40
CA LEU A 7 -8.22 -33.46 13.68
C LEU A 7 -8.77 -34.60 14.54
N CYS A 8 -7.88 -35.48 15.00
CA CYS A 8 -8.22 -36.43 16.06
C CYS A 8 -7.96 -35.83 17.43
N LYS A 9 -9.00 -35.59 18.24
CA LYS A 9 -8.85 -35.06 19.61
C LYS A 9 -8.15 -36.01 20.58
N SER A 10 -7.88 -37.26 20.20
CA SER A 10 -7.28 -38.25 21.10
C SER A 10 -5.79 -38.46 20.90
N CYS A 11 -5.27 -38.24 19.69
CA CYS A 11 -3.83 -38.29 19.42
C CYS A 11 -3.30 -37.00 18.79
N GLU A 12 -4.15 -35.97 18.68
CA GLU A 12 -3.85 -34.61 18.20
C GLU A 12 -3.23 -34.53 16.80
N THR A 13 -3.30 -35.61 16.03
CA THR A 13 -2.85 -35.65 14.64
C THR A 13 -3.89 -35.07 13.69
N VAL A 14 -3.40 -34.32 12.70
CA VAL A 14 -4.17 -33.84 11.56
C VAL A 14 -3.92 -34.76 10.38
N THR A 15 -5.00 -35.20 9.73
CA THR A 15 -4.92 -36.11 8.58
C THR A 15 -5.81 -35.63 7.45
N GLU A 16 -5.26 -35.59 6.25
CA GLU A 16 -5.98 -35.28 5.02
C GLU A 16 -6.75 -36.50 4.52
N SER A 17 -8.00 -36.30 4.08
CA SER A 17 -8.72 -37.35 3.36
C SER A 17 -9.71 -36.81 2.34
N ILE A 18 -9.88 -37.55 1.26
CA ILE A 18 -10.87 -37.28 0.21
C ILE A 18 -12.22 -37.84 0.66
N GLN A 19 -13.22 -36.99 0.91
CA GLN A 19 -14.53 -37.41 1.41
C GLN A 19 -15.68 -36.71 0.65
N PRO A 20 -16.88 -37.32 0.62
CA PRO A 20 -18.07 -36.61 0.15
C PRO A 20 -18.41 -35.44 1.10
N ILE A 21 -19.04 -34.40 0.56
CA ILE A 21 -19.33 -33.14 1.27
C ILE A 21 -20.09 -33.38 2.59
N ASN A 22 -20.99 -34.36 2.62
CA ASN A 22 -21.86 -34.66 3.76
C ASN A 22 -21.15 -35.41 4.91
N LYS A 23 -19.92 -35.89 4.70
CA LYS A 23 -19.19 -36.68 5.71
C LYS A 23 -18.34 -35.77 6.59
N LYS A 24 -18.74 -35.65 7.86
CA LYS A 24 -18.14 -34.71 8.84
C LYS A 24 -17.01 -35.32 9.68
N SER A 25 -16.85 -36.64 9.68
CA SER A 25 -15.83 -37.31 10.48
C SER A 25 -15.36 -38.60 9.83
N ILE A 26 -14.11 -38.96 10.15
CA ILE A 26 -13.46 -40.19 9.71
C ILE A 26 -12.90 -40.97 10.91
N LYS A 27 -12.46 -42.20 10.68
CA LYS A 27 -11.65 -42.95 11.62
C LYS A 27 -10.20 -42.46 11.51
N CYS A 28 -9.60 -42.08 12.62
CA CYS A 28 -8.20 -41.65 12.68
C CYS A 28 -7.30 -42.82 12.27
N PRO A 29 -6.39 -42.64 11.29
CA PRO A 29 -5.48 -43.70 10.87
C PRO A 29 -4.41 -44.04 11.92
N HIS A 30 -4.13 -43.13 12.86
CA HIS A 30 -3.10 -43.35 13.89
C HIS A 30 -3.61 -44.10 15.13
N CYS A 31 -4.74 -43.68 15.70
CA CYS A 31 -5.26 -44.26 16.95
C CYS A 31 -6.62 -44.96 16.80
N GLY A 32 -7.20 -44.97 15.60
CA GLY A 32 -8.48 -45.62 15.33
C GLY A 32 -9.72 -44.93 15.92
N LYS A 33 -9.55 -43.85 16.70
CA LYS A 33 -10.66 -43.06 17.27
C LYS A 33 -11.24 -42.09 16.24
N ARG A 34 -12.29 -41.36 16.61
CA ARG A 34 -12.96 -40.41 15.71
C ARG A 34 -12.10 -39.18 15.46
N ALA A 35 -11.91 -38.82 14.19
CA ALA A 35 -11.33 -37.54 13.75
C ALA A 35 -12.42 -36.68 13.13
N VAL A 36 -12.50 -35.41 13.52
CA VAL A 36 -13.53 -34.47 13.08
C VAL A 36 -12.94 -33.55 12.02
N ARG A 37 -13.72 -33.28 10.98
CA ARG A 37 -13.31 -32.33 9.94
C ARG A 37 -13.07 -30.96 10.56
N ILE A 38 -11.92 -30.38 10.26
CA ILE A 38 -11.57 -29.01 10.61
C ILE A 38 -11.54 -28.16 9.35
N ILE A 39 -11.73 -26.86 9.52
CA ILE A 39 -11.46 -25.87 8.47
C ILE A 39 -10.10 -25.30 8.83
N SER A 40 -9.06 -25.74 8.13
CA SER A 40 -7.78 -25.06 8.17
C SER A 40 -7.96 -23.75 7.42
N CYS A 41 -7.99 -22.64 8.16
CA CYS A 41 -7.70 -21.36 7.54
C CYS A 41 -6.21 -21.41 7.19
N ASN A 42 -5.88 -21.63 5.92
CA ASN A 42 -4.57 -21.27 5.42
C ASN A 42 -4.29 -19.84 5.90
N GLY A 43 -3.08 -19.60 6.43
CA GLY A 43 -2.73 -18.35 7.11
C GLY A 43 -3.20 -17.11 6.35
N VAL A 44 -3.41 -16.01 7.08
CA VAL A 44 -3.90 -14.74 6.53
C VAL A 44 -3.12 -14.42 5.25
N TYR A 45 -3.81 -14.28 4.12
CA TYR A 45 -3.19 -13.89 2.86
C TYR A 45 -2.63 -12.46 3.00
N THR A 46 -1.32 -12.36 3.26
CA THR A 46 -0.61 -11.09 3.41
C THR A 46 -0.25 -10.44 2.08
N GLY A 47 -0.55 -11.08 0.94
CA GLY A 47 -0.25 -10.52 -0.39
C GLY A 47 -0.96 -9.19 -0.66
N ASN A 48 -2.00 -8.85 0.10
CA ASN A 48 -2.62 -7.52 0.06
C ASN A 48 -1.78 -6.45 0.77
N ASP A 49 -0.94 -6.81 1.74
CA ASP A 49 -0.14 -5.84 2.50
C ASP A 49 1.07 -5.35 1.70
N ASP A 50 1.61 -6.20 0.81
CA ASP A 50 2.74 -5.92 -0.10
C ASP A 50 2.27 -5.67 -1.55
N ALA A 51 1.22 -4.89 -1.73
CA ALA A 51 0.68 -4.62 -3.05
C ALA A 51 1.73 -3.94 -3.97
N THR A 52 1.84 -4.40 -5.23
CA THR A 52 2.88 -3.94 -6.17
C THR A 52 2.87 -2.43 -6.43
N TRP A 53 1.69 -1.80 -6.38
CA TRP A 53 1.53 -0.36 -6.55
C TRP A 53 2.09 0.46 -5.38
N LEU A 54 2.33 -0.12 -4.19
CA LEU A 54 2.95 0.61 -3.08
C LEU A 54 4.36 1.11 -3.44
N LYS A 55 5.01 0.47 -4.41
CA LYS A 55 6.31 0.89 -4.93
C LYS A 55 6.24 2.26 -5.62
N SER A 56 5.15 2.59 -6.32
CA SER A 56 5.04 3.90 -6.99
C SER A 56 4.81 5.05 -6.00
N VAL A 57 4.24 4.77 -4.82
CA VAL A 57 4.07 5.80 -3.79
C VAL A 57 5.42 6.30 -3.26
N ARG A 58 6.47 5.46 -3.28
CA ARG A 58 7.83 5.87 -2.89
C ARG A 58 8.39 7.00 -3.75
N ASP A 59 7.88 7.19 -4.96
CA ASP A 59 8.31 8.28 -5.84
C ASP A 59 7.78 9.64 -5.37
N VAL A 60 6.66 9.64 -4.62
CA VAL A 60 6.01 10.85 -4.11
C VAL A 60 6.45 11.17 -2.68
N VAL A 61 6.90 10.17 -1.92
CA VAL A 61 7.35 10.36 -0.54
C VAL A 61 8.66 11.15 -0.50
N GLU A 62 8.69 12.18 0.34
CA GLU A 62 9.88 13.01 0.52
C GLU A 62 11.00 12.24 1.24
N LYS A 63 12.08 11.95 0.48
CA LYS A 63 13.16 11.04 0.88
C LYS A 63 14.04 11.56 2.03
N ASN A 64 14.12 12.89 2.20
CA ASN A 64 15.01 13.54 3.16
C ASN A 64 14.25 14.40 4.19
N SER A 65 13.00 14.05 4.48
CA SER A 65 12.15 14.83 5.40
C SER A 65 12.60 14.74 6.87
N GLY A 66 13.45 13.77 7.23
CA GLY A 66 13.84 13.48 8.63
C GLY A 66 12.69 12.99 9.50
N LYS A 67 11.54 12.69 8.90
CA LYS A 67 10.33 12.25 9.59
C LYS A 67 10.34 10.72 9.74
N PRO A 68 10.14 10.18 10.96
CA PRO A 68 10.27 8.75 11.21
C PRO A 68 9.25 7.90 10.43
N HIS A 69 8.02 8.39 10.24
CA HIS A 69 6.98 7.68 9.47
C HIS A 69 7.25 7.63 7.97
N ALA A 70 7.91 8.64 7.41
CA ALA A 70 8.30 8.65 6.01
C ALA A 70 9.47 7.68 5.76
N GLU A 71 10.46 7.65 6.65
CA GLU A 71 11.57 6.69 6.59
C GLU A 71 11.11 5.24 6.78
N GLU A 72 10.18 5.01 7.70
CA GLU A 72 9.61 3.68 7.96
C GLU A 72 8.89 3.13 6.73
N PHE A 73 8.08 3.96 6.07
CA PHE A 73 7.42 3.59 4.81
C PHE A 73 8.43 3.36 3.67
N LEU A 74 9.46 4.21 3.57
CA LEU A 74 10.52 4.04 2.57
C LEU A 74 11.33 2.76 2.79
N LYS A 75 11.56 2.31 4.02
CA LYS A 75 12.22 1.03 4.31
C LYS A 75 11.30 -0.15 4.02
N ASN A 76 10.09 -0.15 4.60
CA ASN A 76 9.12 -1.25 4.52
C ASN A 76 7.77 -0.73 3.96
N PRO A 77 7.53 -0.83 2.64
CA PRO A 77 6.35 -0.26 1.99
C PRO A 77 5.17 -1.23 2.11
N THR A 78 4.57 -1.30 3.30
CA THR A 78 3.34 -2.06 3.59
C THR A 78 2.12 -1.14 3.59
N ARG A 79 0.90 -1.67 3.46
CA ARG A 79 -0.32 -0.84 3.53
C ARG A 79 -0.49 -0.20 4.90
N THR A 80 -0.06 -0.88 5.95
CA THR A 80 -0.07 -0.35 7.32
C THR A 80 0.81 0.88 7.43
N ASN A 81 2.04 0.81 6.90
CA ASN A 81 2.98 1.93 6.91
C ASN A 81 2.52 3.07 5.98
N LEU A 82 1.90 2.75 4.84
CA LEU A 82 1.27 3.75 3.97
C LEU A 82 0.21 4.55 4.71
N LYS A 83 -0.72 3.88 5.41
CA LYS A 83 -1.79 4.55 6.15
C LYS A 83 -1.24 5.48 7.23
N ASN A 84 -0.27 5.00 8.01
CA ASN A 84 0.40 5.79 9.06
C ASN A 84 1.10 7.03 8.45
N TRP A 85 1.77 6.86 7.30
CA TRP A 85 2.40 7.97 6.59
C TRP A 85 1.38 8.99 6.09
N MET A 86 0.31 8.55 5.40
CA MET A 86 -0.73 9.45 4.89
C MET A 86 -1.45 10.20 6.01
N GLU A 87 -1.78 9.52 7.11
CA GLU A 87 -2.44 10.13 8.27
C GLU A 87 -1.59 11.26 8.88
N LYS A 88 -0.29 11.02 9.07
CA LYS A 88 0.64 12.00 9.64
C LYS A 88 0.98 13.15 8.70
N GLU A 89 0.97 12.91 7.39
CA GLU A 89 1.12 13.96 6.37
C GLU A 89 -0.21 14.66 6.05
N ASN A 90 -1.31 14.27 6.71
CA ASN A 90 -2.66 14.77 6.47
C ASN A 90 -3.08 14.66 4.99
N LEU A 91 -2.67 13.57 4.35
CA LEU A 91 -2.98 13.22 2.97
C LEU A 91 -4.19 12.28 2.94
N ARG A 92 -5.00 12.40 1.88
CA ARG A 92 -6.04 11.43 1.56
C ARG A 92 -5.92 10.97 0.13
N ASN A 93 -6.42 9.77 -0.14
CA ASN A 93 -6.63 9.30 -1.49
C ASN A 93 -7.73 10.12 -2.17
N LEU A 94 -7.54 10.36 -3.47
CA LEU A 94 -8.58 10.90 -4.33
C LEU A 94 -9.59 9.79 -4.64
N GLU A 95 -10.88 10.14 -4.58
CA GLU A 95 -11.96 9.25 -4.98
C GLU A 95 -12.05 9.18 -6.51
N PRO A 96 -12.52 8.06 -7.08
CA PRO A 96 -12.75 7.95 -8.52
C PRO A 96 -13.68 9.08 -9.01
N GLY A 97 -13.17 9.92 -9.92
CA GLY A 97 -13.90 11.07 -10.47
C GLY A 97 -13.50 12.42 -9.86
N GLU A 98 -12.72 12.43 -8.77
CA GLU A 98 -12.01 13.63 -8.32
C GLU A 98 -10.83 13.85 -9.26
N GLY A 99 -10.98 14.78 -10.22
CA GLY A 99 -9.88 15.17 -11.09
C GLY A 99 -8.71 15.72 -10.27
N ASN A 100 -7.48 15.55 -10.77
CA ASN A 100 -6.36 16.31 -10.27
C ASN A 100 -6.74 17.79 -10.37
N ARG A 101 -6.87 18.47 -9.24
CA ARG A 101 -7.00 19.93 -9.25
C ARG A 101 -5.68 20.44 -9.78
N ASP A 102 -5.66 20.88 -11.04
CA ASP A 102 -4.53 21.60 -11.56
C ASP A 102 -4.23 22.75 -10.57
N PRO A 103 -2.96 22.93 -10.17
CA PRO A 103 -2.61 24.08 -9.35
C PRO A 103 -3.13 25.31 -10.09
N THR A 104 -3.95 26.12 -9.42
CA THR A 104 -4.48 27.36 -10.02
C THR A 104 -3.30 28.08 -10.65
N PRO A 105 -3.32 28.35 -11.98
CA PRO A 105 -2.19 28.95 -12.65
C PRO A 105 -1.80 30.20 -11.86
N TRP A 106 -0.55 30.27 -11.42
CA TRP A 106 -0.06 31.47 -10.75
C TRP A 106 -0.25 32.62 -11.73
N LYS A 107 -1.20 33.51 -11.43
CA LYS A 107 -1.42 34.75 -12.17
C LYS A 107 -0.60 35.81 -11.46
N PRO A 108 0.60 36.16 -11.94
CA PRO A 108 1.28 37.34 -11.40
C PRO A 108 0.35 38.54 -11.52
N ASP A 109 0.30 39.37 -10.49
CA ASP A 109 -0.23 40.72 -10.63
C ASP A 109 0.56 41.41 -11.77
N ALA A 110 -0.15 41.99 -12.74
CA ALA A 110 0.42 42.58 -13.95
C ALA A 110 1.52 43.63 -13.62
N ARG A 111 1.44 44.24 -12.43
CA ARG A 111 2.44 45.20 -11.92
C ARG A 111 3.81 44.57 -11.65
N PHE A 112 3.85 43.28 -11.29
CA PHE A 112 5.10 42.54 -11.07
C PHE A 112 5.78 42.15 -12.38
N THR A 113 5.00 41.80 -13.41
CA THR A 113 5.52 41.42 -14.72
C THR A 113 6.26 42.56 -15.42
N ASP A 114 5.76 43.80 -15.33
CA ASP A 114 6.43 44.94 -15.95
C ASP A 114 7.77 45.27 -15.29
N LYS A 115 7.85 45.25 -13.95
CA LYS A 115 9.10 45.48 -13.22
C LYS A 115 10.14 44.40 -13.51
N LEU A 116 9.72 43.14 -13.60
CA LEU A 116 10.60 42.02 -13.96
C LEU A 116 11.12 42.15 -15.39
N ARG A 117 10.25 42.52 -16.33
CA ARG A 117 10.60 42.77 -17.73
C ARG A 117 11.60 43.92 -17.86
N GLN A 118 11.36 45.04 -17.16
CA GLN A 118 12.23 46.20 -17.18
C GLN A 118 13.63 45.87 -16.63
N LYS A 119 13.72 45.19 -15.47
CA LYS A 119 15.00 44.71 -14.91
C LYS A 119 15.71 43.69 -15.81
N HIS A 120 14.97 42.91 -16.59
CA HIS A 120 15.57 41.99 -17.56
C HIS A 120 16.16 42.75 -18.75
N MET A 121 15.42 43.75 -19.27
CA MET A 121 15.92 44.62 -20.34
C MET A 121 17.15 45.43 -19.90
N GLU A 122 17.15 45.98 -18.69
CA GLU A 122 18.30 46.71 -18.12
C GLU A 122 19.54 45.82 -17.99
N ARG A 123 19.38 44.58 -17.51
CA ARG A 123 20.50 43.61 -17.40
C ARG A 123 21.07 43.20 -18.75
N ASN A 124 20.21 43.10 -19.77
CA ASN A 124 20.58 42.65 -21.10
C ASN A 124 20.86 43.81 -22.07
N ALA A 125 20.79 45.06 -21.59
CA ALA A 125 21.12 46.22 -22.40
C ALA A 125 22.63 46.23 -22.67
N ILE A 126 23.01 45.95 -23.92
CA ILE A 126 24.40 46.04 -24.36
C ILE A 126 24.73 47.52 -24.55
N SER A 127 25.50 48.10 -23.63
CA SER A 127 26.03 49.46 -23.79
C SER A 127 27.23 49.44 -24.74
N ILE A 128 27.03 49.86 -25.98
CA ILE A 128 28.13 50.11 -26.92
C ILE A 128 28.69 51.49 -26.58
N TYR A 129 29.78 51.55 -25.81
CA TYR A 129 30.53 52.78 -25.59
C TYR A 129 31.24 53.18 -26.90
N ARG A 130 31.08 54.44 -27.30
CA ARG A 130 31.76 55.09 -28.44
C ARG A 130 33.12 55.63 -28.03
#